data_AF-A0A316MC19-F1
#
_entry.id   AF-A0A316MC19-F1
#
_cell.length_a   1.000
_cell.length_b   1.000
_cell.length_c   1.000
_cell.angle_alpha   90.00
_cell.angle_beta   90.00
_cell.angle_gamma   90.00
#
_symmetry.space_group_name_H-M   'P 1'
#
loop_
_entity.id
_entity.type
_entity.pdbx_description
1 polymer ?
#
loop_
_entity_poly.entity_id
_entity_poly.type
_entity_poly.pdbx_seq_one_letter_code
_entity_poly.pdbx_strand_id
1 'polypeptide(L)'
;MKTRISLDGTWRGAYAETCAAPARFQEALDENMREIRAEVPGALETDLEAAGILPEIFRGENVILTQDYENVHYCLARTFDYHPSDEYDDFLVFEG
;
A
#
# COMPACT_ATOMS: atom_id res chain seq x y z
N MET A 1 -4.66 -17.30 25.14
CA MET A 1 -5.66 -16.94 24.10
C MET A 1 -4.89 -16.21 23.00
N LYS A 2 -5.06 -16.53 21.71
CA LYS A 2 -4.36 -15.80 20.64
C LYS A 2 -5.07 -14.46 20.43
N THR A 3 -4.38 -13.35 20.66
CA THR A 3 -4.87 -12.01 20.31
C THR A 3 -4.40 -11.70 18.90
N ARG A 4 -5.31 -11.33 17.99
CA ARG A 4 -4.99 -10.89 16.62
C ARG A 4 -5.44 -9.44 16.47
N ILE A 5 -4.52 -8.57 16.09
CA ILE A 5 -4.82 -7.22 15.62
C ILE A 5 -4.86 -7.29 14.09
N SER A 6 -6.01 -6.99 13.48
CA SER A 6 -6.07 -6.83 12.03
C SER A 6 -5.50 -5.45 11.67
N LEU A 7 -4.63 -5.44 10.66
CA LEU A 7 -4.12 -4.22 10.04
C LEU A 7 -4.80 -3.95 8.68
N ASP A 8 -6.00 -4.50 8.47
CA ASP A 8 -6.81 -4.25 7.27
C ASP A 8 -7.47 -2.86 7.34
N GLY A 9 -7.86 -2.34 6.18
CA GLY A 9 -8.50 -1.06 6.01
C GLY A 9 -7.61 -0.07 5.27
N THR A 10 -7.73 1.21 5.63
CA THR A 10 -7.02 2.29 4.94
C THR A 10 -5.57 2.43 5.37
N TRP A 11 -4.69 2.58 4.38
CA TRP A 11 -3.26 2.80 4.50
C TRP A 11 -2.87 4.07 3.73
N ARG A 12 -1.63 4.51 3.94
CA ARG A 12 -0.98 5.51 3.07
C ARG A 12 -0.19 4.78 2.00
N GLY A 13 -0.38 5.16 0.74
CA GLY A 13 0.38 4.67 -0.39
C GLY A 13 1.26 5.77 -0.97
N ALA A 14 2.40 5.42 -1.54
CA ALA A 14 3.20 6.34 -2.35
C ALA A 14 3.81 5.58 -3.53
N TYR A 15 3.74 6.14 -4.73
CA TYR A 15 4.21 5.47 -5.95
C TYR A 15 5.07 6.36 -6.87
N ALA A 16 6.02 5.74 -7.58
CA ALA A 16 6.85 6.41 -8.60
C ALA A 16 7.47 5.40 -9.58
N GLU A 17 7.79 5.83 -10.80
CA GLU A 17 8.49 5.01 -11.80
C GLU A 17 9.90 4.61 -11.35
N THR A 18 10.55 5.42 -10.52
CA THR A 18 11.89 5.15 -9.99
C THR A 18 11.92 5.55 -8.51
N CYS A 19 12.57 4.74 -7.68
CA CYS A 19 12.90 5.11 -6.30
C CYS A 19 14.19 4.41 -5.86
N ALA A 20 14.86 4.92 -4.84
CA ALA A 20 16.06 4.32 -4.26
C ALA A 20 15.75 3.20 -3.24
N ALA A 21 14.53 2.65 -3.27
CA ALA A 21 13.99 1.68 -2.30
C ALA A 21 13.97 2.25 -0.87
N PRO A 22 13.06 3.21 -0.59
CA PRO A 22 13.00 3.87 0.72
C PRO A 22 12.68 2.87 1.84
N ALA A 23 13.39 2.98 2.96
CA ALA A 23 13.16 2.14 4.14
C ALA A 23 12.04 2.70 5.03
N ARG A 24 11.73 3.99 4.88
CA ARG A 24 10.65 4.68 5.60
C ARG A 24 9.72 5.40 4.63
N PHE A 25 8.43 5.48 4.99
CA PHE A 25 7.46 6.19 4.15
C PHE A 25 7.80 7.66 3.93
N GLN A 26 8.41 8.33 4.92
CA GLN A 26 8.83 9.72 4.72
C GLN A 26 9.92 9.86 3.66
N GLU A 27 10.83 8.89 3.56
CA GLU A 27 11.88 8.88 2.53
C GLU A 27 11.27 8.74 1.13
N ALA A 28 10.19 7.97 0.98
CA ALA A 28 9.43 7.89 -0.26
C ALA A 28 8.90 9.27 -0.70
N LEU A 29 8.35 10.05 0.24
CA LEU A 29 7.86 11.39 -0.04
C LEU A 29 9.00 12.36 -0.37
N ASP A 30 10.12 12.26 0.34
CA ASP A 30 11.31 13.08 0.11
C ASP A 30 11.94 12.79 -1.27
N GLU A 31 11.76 11.56 -1.79
CA GLU A 31 12.13 11.15 -3.15
C GLU A 31 11.10 11.54 -4.23
N ASN A 32 10.08 12.33 -3.88
CA ASN A 32 9.00 12.78 -4.78
C ASN A 32 8.09 11.66 -5.29
N MET A 33 7.95 10.56 -4.54
CA MET A 33 6.88 9.60 -4.81
C MET A 33 5.52 10.26 -4.56
N ARG A 34 4.55 9.96 -5.43
CA ARG A 34 3.20 10.54 -5.36
C ARG A 34 2.39 9.83 -4.29
N GLU A 35 1.94 10.56 -3.28
CA GLU A 35 1.09 10.02 -2.23
C GLU A 35 -0.33 9.73 -2.76
N ILE A 36 -0.89 8.60 -2.32
CA ILE A 36 -2.22 8.13 -2.65
C ILE A 36 -2.87 7.49 -1.42
N ARG A 37 -4.20 7.53 -1.32
CA ARG A 37 -4.93 6.72 -0.34
C ARG A 37 -4.89 5.26 -0.80
N ALA A 38 -4.48 4.36 0.09
CA ALA A 38 -4.40 2.94 -0.19
C ALA A 38 -5.39 2.14 0.66
N GLU A 39 -5.81 0.97 0.18
CA GLU A 39 -6.60 0.01 0.96
C GLU A 39 -5.89 -1.35 1.01
N VAL A 40 -5.85 -1.99 2.18
CA VAL A 40 -5.31 -3.34 2.37
C VAL A 40 -6.39 -4.22 3.00
N PRO A 41 -6.71 -5.39 2.42
CA PRO A 41 -6.15 -5.95 1.19
C PRO A 41 -6.59 -5.15 -0.06
N GLY A 42 -5.68 -5.02 -1.03
CA GLY A 42 -5.89 -4.24 -2.24
C GLY A 42 -4.65 -4.22 -3.14
N ALA A 43 -4.73 -3.45 -4.23
CA ALA A 43 -3.64 -3.29 -5.19
C ALA A 43 -3.51 -1.82 -5.64
N LEU A 44 -2.34 -1.45 -6.17
CA LEU A 44 -2.09 -0.09 -6.64
C LEU A 44 -3.12 0.33 -7.69
N GLU A 45 -3.49 -0.55 -8.62
CA GLU A 45 -4.44 -0.28 -9.70
C GLU A 45 -5.81 0.10 -9.15
N THR A 46 -6.28 -0.59 -8.11
CA THR A 46 -7.55 -0.27 -7.45
C THR A 46 -7.47 1.04 -6.66
N ASP A 47 -6.31 1.37 -6.10
CA ASP A 47 -6.09 2.65 -5.42
C ASP A 47 -6.06 3.82 -6.44
N LEU A 48 -5.42 3.62 -7.60
CA LEU A 48 -5.38 4.56 -8.71
C LEU A 48 -6.77 4.78 -9.33
N GLU A 49 -7.59 3.73 -9.46
CA GLU A 49 -8.99 3.84 -9.87
C GLU A 49 -9.80 4.66 -8.84
N ALA A 50 -9.68 4.34 -7.55
CA ALA A 50 -10.37 5.04 -6.48
C ALA A 50 -9.98 6.53 -6.39
N ALA A 51 -8.72 6.85 -6.75
CA ALA A 51 -8.23 8.23 -6.85
C ALA A 51 -8.65 8.95 -8.15
N GLY A 52 -9.33 8.25 -9.08
CA GLY A 52 -9.74 8.79 -10.38
C GLY A 52 -8.59 9.00 -11.37
N ILE A 53 -7.43 8.39 -11.12
CA ILE A 53 -6.26 8.44 -12.00
C ILE A 53 -6.40 7.42 -13.12
N LEU A 54 -6.84 6.21 -12.77
CA LEU A 54 -7.31 5.22 -13.74
C LEU A 54 -8.84 5.29 -13.86
N PRO A 55 -9.41 5.01 -15.04
CA PRO A 55 -10.85 4.77 -15.16
C PRO A 55 -11.21 3.41 -14.55
N GLU A 56 -12.50 3.06 -14.52
CA GLU A 56 -12.97 1.72 -14.14
C GLU A 56 -12.22 0.63 -14.93
N ILE A 57 -11.31 -0.09 -14.25
CA ILE A 57 -10.27 -0.91 -14.91
C ILE A 57 -10.86 -2.13 -15.63
N PHE A 58 -12.01 -2.63 -15.16
CA PHE A 58 -12.67 -3.80 -15.73
C PHE A 58 -13.65 -3.48 -16.87
N ARG A 59 -13.76 -2.20 -17.27
CA ARG A 59 -14.66 -1.80 -18.35
C ARG A 59 -13.93 -1.74 -19.70
N GLY A 60 -14.34 -2.59 -20.64
CA GLY A 60 -13.80 -2.59 -22.01
C GLY A 60 -12.31 -2.96 -22.03
N GLU A 61 -11.49 -2.11 -22.66
CA GLU A 61 -10.03 -2.31 -22.77
C GLU A 61 -9.24 -1.49 -21.73
N ASN A 62 -9.92 -0.88 -20.75
CA ASN A 62 -9.27 -0.03 -19.74
C ASN A 62 -8.19 -0.78 -18.93
N VAL A 63 -8.30 -2.11 -18.82
CA VAL A 63 -7.28 -2.94 -18.16
C VAL A 63 -5.90 -2.77 -18.80
N ILE A 64 -5.80 -2.42 -20.09
CA ILE A 64 -4.50 -2.21 -20.75
C ILE A 64 -3.79 -0.97 -20.16
N LEU A 65 -4.54 0.00 -19.65
CA LEU A 65 -4.00 1.21 -19.04
C LEU A 65 -3.24 0.93 -17.73
N THR A 66 -3.46 -0.23 -17.09
CA THR A 66 -2.70 -0.61 -15.89
C THR A 66 -1.24 -0.92 -16.22
N GLN A 67 -0.92 -1.25 -17.47
CA GLN A 67 0.44 -1.58 -17.90
C GLN A 67 1.43 -0.42 -17.71
N ASP A 68 0.95 0.82 -17.80
CA ASP A 68 1.74 2.02 -17.53
C ASP A 68 2.24 2.06 -16.07
N TYR A 69 1.63 1.29 -15.18
CA TYR A 69 1.92 1.24 -13.75
C TYR A 69 2.60 -0.07 -13.31
N GLU A 70 2.81 -1.05 -14.19
CA GLU A 70 3.41 -2.34 -13.81
C GLU A 70 4.87 -2.22 -13.33
N ASN A 71 5.59 -1.19 -13.80
CA ASN A 71 7.00 -0.96 -13.46
C ASN A 71 7.19 0.13 -12.39
N VAL A 72 6.12 0.59 -11.75
CA VAL A 72 6.24 1.59 -10.69
C VAL A 72 6.56 0.91 -9.36
N HIS A 73 7.34 1.59 -8.55
CA HIS A 73 7.51 1.24 -7.15
C HIS A 73 6.30 1.72 -6.36
N TYR A 74 5.82 0.88 -5.44
CA TYR A 74 4.73 1.21 -4.55
C TYR A 74 5.10 0.94 -3.10
N CYS A 75 5.01 1.96 -2.26
CA CYS A 75 5.30 1.90 -0.83
C CYS A 75 4.01 2.08 -0.03
N LEU A 76 3.80 1.22 0.96
CA LEU A 76 2.64 1.25 1.86
C LEU A 76 3.09 1.55 3.29
N ALA A 77 2.29 2.34 4.02
CA ALA A 77 2.53 2.61 5.42
C ALA A 77 1.24 2.74 6.24
N ARG A 78 1.32 2.26 7.48
CA ARG A 78 0.27 2.37 8.50
C ARG A 78 0.89 2.48 9.87
N THR A 79 0.23 3.25 10.73
CA THR A 79 0.50 3.30 12.17
C THR A 79 -0.62 2.59 12.91
N PHE A 80 -0.28 1.84 13.94
CA PHE A 80 -1.23 1.15 14.80
C PHE A 80 -0.73 1.17 16.24
N ASP A 81 -1.65 1.17 17.18
CA ASP A 81 -1.32 1.07 18.60
C ASP A 81 -1.02 -0.38 18.95
N TYR A 82 0.03 -0.57 19.75
CA TYR A 82 0.47 -1.88 20.18
C TYR A 82 0.98 -1.81 21.63
N HIS A 83 0.58 -2.80 22.43
CA HIS A 83 0.95 -2.92 23.84
C HIS A 83 1.72 -4.22 24.04
N PRO A 84 3.05 -4.16 24.25
CA PRO A 84 3.86 -5.35 24.43
C PRO A 84 3.52 -6.10 25.71
N SER A 85 3.70 -7.42 25.67
CA SER A 85 3.59 -8.31 26.83
C SER A 85 4.78 -9.26 26.85
N ASP A 86 5.41 -9.43 28.01
CA ASP A 86 6.51 -10.39 28.18
C ASP A 86 6.02 -11.86 28.22
N GLU A 87 4.71 -12.09 28.16
CA GLU A 87 4.12 -13.43 28.28
C GLU A 87 4.13 -14.23 26.96
N TYR A 88 4.25 -13.55 25.81
CA TYR A 88 4.09 -14.17 24.50
C TYR A 88 5.05 -13.57 23.47
N ASP A 89 5.43 -14.36 22.47
CA ASP A 89 6.12 -13.85 21.28
C ASP A 89 5.12 -13.17 20.33
N ASP A 90 5.54 -12.04 19.76
CA ASP A 90 4.76 -11.30 18.78
C ASP A 90 5.23 -11.54 17.35
N PHE A 91 4.27 -11.62 16.44
CA PHE A 91 4.53 -11.85 15.03
C PHE A 91 3.74 -10.85 14.18
N LEU A 92 4.44 -10.18 13.26
CA LEU A 92 3.80 -9.48 12.16
C LEU A 92 3.62 -10.47 11.01
N VAL A 93 2.38 -10.70 10.59
CA VAL A 93 2.02 -11.71 9.60
C VAL A 93 1.45 -11.05 8.35
N PHE A 94 2.00 -11.39 7.19
CA PHE A 94 1.50 -11.01 5.87
C PHE A 94 0.91 -12.25 5.19
N GLU A 95 -0.38 -12.20 4.82
CA GLU A 95 -1.10 -13.36 4.26
C GLU A 95 -1.08 -13.41 2.72
N GLY A 96 -0.79 -12.28 2.06
CA GLY A 96 -0.73 -12.15 0.60
C GLY A 96 -0.83 -10.70 0.16
#